data_AF-A0A939PVP3-F1
#
_entry.id   AF-A0A939PVP3-F1
#
_cell.length_a   1.000
_cell.length_b   1.000
_cell.length_c   1.000
_cell.angle_alpha   90.00
_cell.angle_beta   90.00
_cell.angle_gamma   90.00
#
_symmetry.space_group_name_H-M   'P 1'
#
loop_
_entity.id
_entity.type
_entity.pdbx_description
1 polymer ?
#
loop_
_entity_poly.entity_id
_entity_poly.type
_entity_poly.pdbx_seq_one_letter_code
_entity_poly.pdbx_strand_id
1 'polypeptide(L)'
;MNRDEVDRALQDLRDEKERISTALLDLESHQGFRLLEGAAVTGETARRQGELQSRTTSLWGLFDLYGGTLAAAEELRARHSKPGQAQLAELTHLLTGPSVELPAVEVPLERRTLLSAPGGEKLSLRAVVARMTPLFEEAAKMAAAVDVVWSELLNALAEVDQERRAVTGLAQELGATGPATDPEAERVFRDVDALSQAVRTDPMSFGRGGHADTTRLRTARKDLADLRRRLAEAGSFRADAASRIERVAASIDQVRAAEAEARHARDQVLIKIASPALPDLRDLSPALADRLGALHVLRDARRWGELADRVADLEQAVATALQRARGDASLITGLLDRREELRGRLGAYKMKAARLGLAEDAELTRLYSEARDLLWTSPCDLRKATATLSDYQRVISSKGSDR
;
A
#
# COMPACT_ATOMS: atom_id res chain seq x y z
N MET A 1 72.91 3.86 -18.85
CA MET A 1 72.32 2.50 -18.92
C MET A 1 72.98 1.73 -20.05
N ASN A 2 73.14 0.41 -19.92
CA ASN A 2 73.51 -0.47 -21.04
C ASN A 2 72.26 -0.81 -21.90
N ARG A 3 72.44 -1.50 -23.03
CA ARG A 3 71.33 -1.83 -23.95
C ARG A 3 70.21 -2.63 -23.28
N ASP A 4 70.56 -3.68 -22.54
CA ASP A 4 69.59 -4.57 -21.91
C ASP A 4 68.83 -3.87 -20.77
N GLU A 5 69.49 -2.94 -20.07
CA GLU A 5 68.86 -2.06 -19.08
C GLU A 5 67.85 -1.10 -19.73
N VAL A 6 68.17 -0.52 -20.89
CA VAL A 6 67.24 0.34 -21.63
C VAL A 6 66.02 -0.44 -22.12
N ASP A 7 66.23 -1.62 -22.69
CA ASP A 7 65.14 -2.46 -23.19
C ASP A 7 64.21 -2.89 -22.04
N ARG A 8 64.78 -3.23 -20.88
CA ARG A 8 64.01 -3.54 -19.67
C ARG A 8 63.23 -2.33 -19.14
N ALA A 9 63.87 -1.17 -19.04
CA ALA A 9 63.21 0.05 -18.56
C ALA A 9 62.06 0.50 -19.48
N LEU A 10 62.23 0.37 -20.80
CA LEU A 10 61.15 0.64 -21.76
C LEU A 10 59.97 -0.32 -21.55
N GLN A 11 60.24 -1.61 -21.31
CA GLN A 11 59.18 -2.57 -21.01
C GLN A 11 58.45 -2.23 -19.71
N ASP A 12 59.19 -1.93 -18.64
CA ASP A 12 58.61 -1.58 -17.33
C ASP A 12 57.73 -0.31 -17.43
N LEU A 13 58.16 0.69 -18.20
CA LEU A 13 57.40 1.93 -18.43
C LEU A 13 56.18 1.73 -19.32
N ARG A 14 56.21 0.80 -20.28
CA ARG A 14 55.01 0.40 -21.05
C ARG A 14 53.97 -0.23 -20.14
N ASP A 15 54.40 -1.15 -19.29
CA ASP A 15 53.52 -1.82 -18.34
C ASP A 15 53.00 -0.85 -17.27
N GLU A 16 53.76 0.18 -16.90
CA GLU A 16 53.30 1.30 -16.08
C GLU A 16 52.25 2.16 -16.82
N LYS A 17 52.52 2.54 -18.07
CA LYS A 17 51.57 3.31 -18.90
C LYS A 17 50.21 2.60 -19.01
N GLU A 18 50.21 1.30 -19.27
CA GLU A 18 48.98 0.51 -19.41
C GLU A 18 48.19 0.48 -18.09
N ARG A 19 48.87 0.32 -16.96
CA ARG A 19 48.24 0.37 -15.63
C ARG A 19 47.65 1.75 -15.33
N ILE A 20 48.35 2.83 -15.68
CA ILE A 20 47.83 4.20 -15.51
C ILE A 20 46.61 4.42 -16.41
N SER A 21 46.69 4.02 -17.68
CA SER A 21 45.56 4.11 -18.62
C SER A 21 44.32 3.38 -18.10
N THR A 22 44.51 2.16 -17.62
CA THR A 22 43.43 1.35 -17.03
C THR A 22 42.82 2.07 -15.83
N ALA A 23 43.64 2.59 -14.91
CA ALA A 23 43.15 3.31 -13.74
C ALA A 23 42.36 4.59 -14.10
N LEU A 24 42.81 5.35 -15.10
CA LEU A 24 42.08 6.54 -15.57
C LEU A 24 40.72 6.18 -16.19
N LEU A 25 40.68 5.12 -17.00
CA LEU A 25 39.43 4.61 -17.57
C LEU A 25 38.49 4.07 -16.48
N ASP A 26 39.02 3.38 -15.47
CA ASP A 26 38.24 2.90 -14.33
C ASP A 26 37.59 4.06 -13.57
N LEU A 27 38.33 5.16 -13.37
CA LEU A 27 37.81 6.39 -12.75
C LEU A 27 36.65 6.99 -13.54
N GLU A 28 36.77 7.09 -14.87
CA GLU A 28 35.69 7.61 -15.72
C GLU A 28 34.48 6.67 -15.80
N SER A 29 34.72 5.36 -15.70
CA SER A 29 33.66 4.35 -15.65
C SER A 29 32.88 4.34 -14.33
N HIS A 30 33.46 4.92 -13.27
CA HIS A 30 32.86 4.98 -11.95
C HIS A 30 31.50 5.66 -11.98
N GLN A 31 30.54 5.11 -11.25
CA GLN A 31 29.15 5.58 -11.27
C GLN A 31 29.03 7.08 -10.90
N GLY A 32 29.66 7.49 -9.80
CA GLY A 32 29.70 8.91 -9.40
C GLY A 32 30.32 9.86 -10.43
N PHE A 33 31.23 9.38 -11.29
CA PHE A 33 31.79 10.18 -12.38
C PHE A 33 30.74 10.40 -13.49
N ARG A 34 30.16 9.30 -13.99
CA ARG A 34 29.14 9.34 -15.05
C ARG A 34 27.88 10.11 -14.65
N LEU A 35 27.50 10.06 -13.38
CA LEU A 35 26.38 10.81 -12.84
C LEU A 35 26.59 12.33 -12.92
N LEU A 36 27.82 12.80 -12.75
CA LEU A 36 28.16 14.22 -12.89
C LEU A 36 28.28 14.63 -14.35
N GLU A 37 28.72 13.76 -15.24
CA GLU A 37 28.95 14.10 -16.65
C GLU A 37 27.66 14.26 -17.47
N GLY A 38 26.61 13.49 -17.16
CA GLY A 38 25.39 13.41 -17.98
C GLY A 38 24.26 14.39 -17.64
N ALA A 39 24.36 15.19 -16.58
CA ALA A 39 23.21 15.95 -16.06
C ALA A 39 23.37 17.47 -16.20
N ALA A 40 22.28 18.15 -16.56
CA ALA A 40 22.14 19.61 -16.45
C ALA A 40 22.02 19.99 -14.97
N VAL A 41 23.14 19.92 -14.26
CA VAL A 41 23.23 20.14 -12.82
C VAL A 41 23.39 21.62 -12.49
N THR A 42 22.96 21.98 -11.29
CA THR A 42 23.02 23.35 -10.77
C THR A 42 23.65 23.37 -9.39
N GLY A 43 23.97 24.57 -8.89
CA GLY A 43 24.39 24.78 -7.51
C GLY A 43 25.67 24.03 -7.12
N GLU A 44 25.62 23.32 -6.00
CA GLU A 44 26.76 22.60 -5.42
C GLU A 44 27.21 21.43 -6.31
N THR A 45 26.25 20.78 -6.99
CA THR A 45 26.55 19.69 -7.90
C THR A 45 27.33 20.16 -9.13
N ALA A 46 26.96 21.32 -9.70
CA ALA A 46 27.71 21.93 -10.80
C ALA A 46 29.13 22.33 -10.38
N ARG A 47 29.32 22.84 -9.15
CA ARG A 47 30.64 23.16 -8.61
C ARG A 47 31.54 21.91 -8.55
N ARG A 48 31.01 20.81 -8.00
CA ARG A 48 31.75 19.53 -7.91
C ARG A 48 32.04 18.92 -9.27
N GLN A 49 31.09 19.01 -10.21
CA GLN A 49 31.29 18.59 -11.60
C GLN A 49 32.48 19.34 -12.23
N GLY A 50 32.53 20.67 -12.12
CA GLY A 50 33.64 21.47 -12.66
C GLY A 50 34.99 21.13 -12.01
N GLU A 51 35.01 20.91 -10.69
CA GLU A 51 36.21 20.50 -9.95
C GLU A 51 36.74 19.13 -10.37
N LEU A 52 35.85 18.18 -10.64
CA LEU A 52 36.20 16.86 -11.13
C LEU A 52 36.68 16.93 -12.58
N GLN A 53 35.97 17.63 -13.44
CA GLN A 53 36.32 17.81 -14.85
C GLN A 53 37.70 18.46 -15.01
N SER A 54 37.99 19.53 -14.26
CA SER A 54 39.30 20.19 -14.29
C SER A 54 40.44 19.27 -13.87
N ARG A 55 40.21 18.40 -12.87
CA ARG A 55 41.20 17.41 -12.42
C ARG A 55 41.42 16.33 -13.47
N THR A 56 40.34 15.80 -14.05
CA THR A 56 40.40 14.79 -15.10
C THR A 56 41.09 15.30 -16.35
N THR A 57 40.81 16.54 -16.78
CA THR A 57 41.55 17.18 -17.88
C THR A 57 43.04 17.31 -17.56
N SER A 58 43.40 17.64 -16.31
CA SER A 58 44.80 17.72 -15.89
C SER A 58 45.49 16.35 -15.88
N LEU A 59 44.79 15.31 -15.43
CA LEU A 59 45.28 13.92 -15.44
C LEU A 59 45.56 13.43 -16.86
N TRP A 60 44.62 13.60 -17.78
CA TRP A 60 44.81 13.22 -19.17
C TRP A 60 45.90 14.04 -19.86
N GLY A 61 45.98 15.35 -19.60
CA GLY A 61 47.07 16.17 -20.12
C GLY A 61 48.46 15.70 -19.65
N LEU A 62 48.60 15.31 -18.37
CA LEU A 62 49.85 14.73 -17.85
C LEU A 62 50.13 13.34 -18.45
N PHE A 63 49.09 12.51 -18.62
CA PHE A 63 49.21 11.19 -19.23
C PHE A 63 49.63 11.25 -20.70
N ASP A 64 49.09 12.20 -21.47
CA ASP A 64 49.43 12.41 -22.87
C ASP A 64 50.90 12.84 -23.02
N LEU A 65 51.37 13.75 -22.15
CA LEU A 65 52.78 14.15 -22.10
C LEU A 65 53.71 12.98 -21.73
N TYR A 66 53.33 12.20 -20.73
CA TYR A 66 54.04 10.97 -20.35
C TYR A 66 54.13 10.00 -21.54
N GLY A 67 52.99 9.75 -22.20
CA GLY A 67 52.89 8.84 -23.35
C GLY A 67 53.71 9.32 -24.55
N GLY A 68 53.74 10.64 -24.80
CA GLY A 68 54.52 11.26 -25.86
C GLY A 68 56.03 11.10 -25.65
N THR A 69 56.53 11.34 -24.42
CA THR A 69 57.95 11.15 -24.10
C THR A 69 58.37 9.68 -24.17
N LEU A 70 57.53 8.75 -23.71
CA LEU A 70 57.80 7.31 -23.84
C LEU A 70 57.83 6.89 -25.32
N ALA A 71 56.88 7.34 -26.14
CA ALA A 71 56.86 7.05 -27.57
C ALA A 71 58.12 7.58 -28.29
N ALA A 72 58.60 8.77 -27.92
CA ALA A 72 59.84 9.33 -28.47
C ALA A 72 61.07 8.48 -28.10
N ALA A 73 61.15 7.97 -26.86
CA ALA A 73 62.21 7.07 -26.43
C ALA A 73 62.17 5.72 -27.17
N GLU A 74 60.97 5.18 -27.37
CA GLU A 74 60.78 3.95 -28.14
C GLU A 74 61.18 4.12 -29.62
N GLU A 75 60.80 5.24 -30.24
CA GLU A 75 61.16 5.56 -31.62
C GLU A 75 62.68 5.70 -31.78
N LEU A 76 63.34 6.41 -30.85
CA LEU A 76 64.80 6.54 -30.83
C LEU A 76 65.48 5.17 -30.71
N ARG A 77 64.95 4.28 -29.86
CA ARG A 77 65.47 2.92 -29.70
C ARG A 77 65.22 2.03 -30.92
N ALA A 78 64.07 2.19 -31.59
CA ALA A 78 63.70 1.43 -32.78
C ALA A 78 64.54 1.82 -34.02
N ARG A 79 64.86 3.11 -34.17
CA ARG A 79 65.71 3.63 -35.25
C ARG A 79 67.15 3.13 -35.18
N HIS A 80 67.63 2.75 -34.00
CA HIS A 80 69.02 2.32 -33.79
C HIS A 80 69.12 0.92 -33.19
N SER A 81 69.32 -0.10 -34.03
CA SER A 81 69.46 -1.50 -33.59
C SER A 81 70.72 -1.76 -32.74
N LYS A 82 71.76 -0.92 -32.91
CA LYS A 82 72.99 -0.88 -32.11
C LYS A 82 73.27 0.58 -31.71
N PRO A 83 72.62 1.09 -30.64
CA PRO A 83 72.82 2.47 -30.20
C PRO A 83 74.26 2.69 -29.71
N GLY A 84 74.87 3.80 -30.13
CA GLY A 84 76.18 4.23 -29.65
C GLY A 84 76.08 4.90 -28.27
N GLN A 85 77.22 5.38 -27.75
CA GLN A 85 77.29 6.00 -26.42
C GLN A 85 76.43 7.27 -26.31
N ALA A 86 76.35 8.07 -27.38
CA ALA A 86 75.50 9.27 -27.43
C ALA A 86 74.01 8.91 -27.37
N GLN A 87 73.56 7.93 -28.17
CA GLN A 87 72.16 7.49 -28.15
C GLN A 87 71.79 6.83 -26.83
N LEU A 88 72.70 6.07 -26.20
CA LEU A 88 72.45 5.49 -24.87
C LEU A 88 72.36 6.57 -23.79
N ALA A 89 73.12 7.65 -23.88
CA ALA A 89 73.02 8.79 -22.96
C ALA A 89 71.68 9.53 -23.13
N GLU A 90 71.25 9.75 -24.38
CA GLU A 90 69.96 10.37 -24.69
C GLU A 90 68.78 9.51 -24.23
N LEU A 91 68.80 8.19 -24.50
CA LEU A 91 67.80 7.25 -23.99
C LEU A 91 67.79 7.22 -22.46
N THR A 92 68.96 7.22 -21.81
CA THR A 92 69.02 7.30 -20.34
C THR A 92 68.36 8.60 -19.85
N HIS A 93 68.59 9.74 -20.52
CA HIS A 93 67.97 11.02 -20.17
C HIS A 93 66.45 11.02 -20.36
N LEU A 94 65.94 10.48 -21.48
CA LEU A 94 64.50 10.36 -21.73
C LEU A 94 63.78 9.50 -20.67
N LEU A 95 64.41 8.40 -20.25
CA LEU A 95 63.81 7.42 -19.34
C LEU A 95 63.94 7.80 -17.87
N THR A 96 65.02 8.46 -17.47
CA THR A 96 65.33 8.71 -16.05
C THR A 96 65.48 10.20 -15.70
N GLY A 97 65.76 11.04 -16.69
CA GLY A 97 65.96 12.48 -16.53
C GLY A 97 64.69 13.31 -16.75
N PRO A 98 64.79 14.65 -16.55
CA PRO A 98 63.69 15.59 -16.74
C PRO A 98 63.43 15.86 -18.24
N SER A 99 62.61 15.02 -18.86
CA SER A 99 62.38 14.96 -20.31
C SER A 99 60.94 15.23 -20.73
N VAL A 100 60.01 15.28 -19.79
CA VAL A 100 58.62 15.66 -20.03
C VAL A 100 58.51 17.17 -19.86
N GLU A 101 58.24 17.90 -20.95
CA GLU A 101 58.09 19.35 -20.91
C GLU A 101 56.63 19.73 -20.72
N LEU A 102 56.31 20.39 -19.61
CA LEU A 102 54.99 20.96 -19.39
C LEU A 102 54.81 22.20 -20.27
N PRO A 103 53.60 22.48 -20.79
CA PRO A 103 53.31 23.73 -21.48
C PRO A 103 53.69 24.93 -20.59
N ALA A 104 54.40 25.90 -21.14
CA ALA A 104 54.73 27.11 -20.40
C ALA A 104 53.44 27.86 -20.04
N VAL A 105 53.25 28.12 -18.74
CA VAL A 105 52.17 29.02 -18.31
C VAL A 105 52.50 30.41 -18.83
N GLU A 106 51.60 31.03 -19.59
CA GLU A 106 51.77 32.42 -20.02
C GLU A 106 51.88 33.32 -18.80
N VAL A 107 53.10 33.76 -18.49
CA VAL A 107 53.34 34.75 -17.44
C VAL A 107 52.97 36.13 -18.03
N PRO A 108 52.02 36.86 -17.42
CA PRO A 108 51.69 38.23 -17.82
C PRO A 108 52.95 39.11 -17.86
N LEU A 109 52.97 40.06 -18.79
CA LEU A 109 54.16 40.85 -19.10
C LEU A 109 54.72 41.60 -17.88
N GLU A 110 53.85 41.97 -16.93
CA GLU A 110 54.21 42.67 -15.69
C GLU A 110 55.01 41.81 -14.70
N ARG A 111 54.97 40.47 -14.85
CA ARG A 111 55.68 39.50 -14.00
C ARG A 111 56.86 38.84 -14.71
N ARG A 112 57.17 39.22 -15.95
CA ARG A 112 58.32 38.68 -16.70
C ARG A 112 59.61 39.37 -16.26
N THR A 113 60.66 38.59 -16.06
CA THR A 113 62.03 39.12 -15.90
C THR A 113 62.85 38.84 -17.16
N LEU A 114 63.86 39.68 -17.45
CA LEU A 114 64.71 39.58 -18.65
C LEU A 114 65.47 38.24 -18.78
N LEU A 115 65.64 37.50 -17.68
CA LEU A 115 66.34 36.22 -17.62
C LEU A 115 65.41 35.02 -17.41
N SER A 116 64.11 35.24 -17.20
CA SER A 116 63.12 34.18 -17.15
C SER A 116 62.64 33.89 -18.57
N ALA A 117 63.36 33.02 -19.28
CA ALA A 117 62.77 32.38 -20.45
C ALA A 117 61.49 31.65 -20.01
N PRO A 118 60.39 31.69 -20.79
CA PRO A 118 59.21 30.85 -20.54
C PRO A 118 59.57 29.40 -20.90
N GLY A 119 60.45 28.80 -20.11
CA GLY A 119 60.74 27.38 -20.16
C GLY A 119 59.70 26.67 -19.30
N GLY A 120 58.92 25.79 -19.92
CA GLY A 120 58.04 24.89 -19.19
C GLY A 120 58.81 24.11 -18.13
N GLU A 121 58.15 23.84 -17.00
CA GLU A 121 58.68 22.93 -15.99
C GLU A 121 58.99 21.58 -16.63
N LYS A 122 60.23 21.07 -16.45
CA LYS A 122 60.62 19.75 -16.95
C LYS A 122 60.52 18.71 -15.86
N LEU A 123 59.74 17.66 -16.10
CA LEU A 123 59.55 16.55 -15.18
C LEU A 123 60.18 15.28 -15.74
N SER A 124 60.63 14.40 -14.85
CA SER A 124 60.91 13.01 -15.23
C SER A 124 59.60 12.22 -15.32
N LEU A 125 59.58 11.11 -16.05
CA LEU A 125 58.42 10.21 -16.13
C LEU A 125 57.91 9.84 -14.72
N ARG A 126 58.82 9.52 -13.80
CA ARG A 126 58.50 9.26 -12.38
C ARG A 126 57.88 10.46 -11.66
N ALA A 127 58.36 11.67 -11.94
CA ALA A 127 57.82 12.88 -11.33
C ALA A 127 56.42 13.24 -11.86
N VAL A 128 56.14 12.92 -13.14
CA VAL A 128 54.78 13.02 -13.70
C VAL A 128 53.83 12.09 -12.96
N VAL A 129 54.19 10.81 -12.81
CA VAL A 129 53.37 9.84 -12.05
C VAL A 129 53.14 10.32 -10.62
N ALA A 130 54.19 10.76 -9.93
CA ALA A 130 54.09 11.30 -8.56
C ALA A 130 53.16 12.53 -8.46
N ARG A 131 53.03 13.32 -9.53
CA ARG A 131 52.12 14.47 -9.61
C ARG A 131 50.69 14.06 -9.99
N MET A 132 50.53 13.01 -10.80
CA MET A 132 49.23 12.43 -11.12
C MET A 132 48.60 11.72 -9.92
N THR A 133 49.39 11.02 -9.10
CA THR A 133 48.89 10.23 -7.96
C THR A 133 47.93 11.02 -7.04
N PRO A 134 48.28 12.20 -6.49
CA PRO A 134 47.36 12.95 -5.62
C PRO A 134 46.13 13.46 -6.38
N LEU A 135 46.27 13.86 -7.65
CA LEU A 135 45.14 14.30 -8.48
C LEU A 135 44.14 13.16 -8.70
N PHE A 136 44.64 11.96 -8.98
CA PHE A 136 43.85 10.75 -9.13
C PHE A 136 43.14 10.38 -7.83
N GLU A 137 43.87 10.35 -6.71
CA GLU A 137 43.29 10.01 -5.40
C GLU A 137 42.19 10.99 -4.99
N GLU A 138 42.37 12.29 -5.22
CA GLU A 138 41.33 13.29 -4.97
C GLU A 138 40.11 13.10 -5.86
N ALA A 139 40.31 12.90 -7.17
CA ALA A 139 39.22 12.68 -8.12
C ALA A 139 38.43 11.41 -7.78
N ALA A 140 39.12 10.31 -7.44
CA ALA A 140 38.51 9.06 -7.01
C ALA A 140 37.71 9.24 -5.71
N LYS A 141 38.24 9.96 -4.72
CA LYS A 141 37.51 10.28 -3.47
C LYS A 141 36.26 11.12 -3.74
N MET A 142 36.33 12.09 -4.66
CA MET A 142 35.16 12.90 -5.05
C MET A 142 34.10 12.05 -5.74
N ALA A 143 34.49 11.22 -6.71
CA ALA A 143 33.58 10.33 -7.43
C ALA A 143 32.91 9.33 -6.48
N ALA A 144 33.64 8.74 -5.54
CA ALA A 144 33.10 7.85 -4.52
C ALA A 144 32.11 8.58 -3.58
N ALA A 145 32.43 9.78 -3.12
CA ALA A 145 31.54 10.57 -2.26
C ALA A 145 30.23 10.96 -2.97
N VAL A 146 30.30 11.28 -4.25
CA VAL A 146 29.11 11.57 -5.07
C VAL A 146 28.24 10.33 -5.20
N ASP A 147 28.84 9.17 -5.46
CA ASP A 147 28.12 7.91 -5.61
C ASP A 147 27.36 7.50 -4.34
N VAL A 148 27.99 7.66 -3.17
CA VAL A 148 27.35 7.42 -1.87
C VAL A 148 26.14 8.33 -1.67
N VAL A 149 26.32 9.65 -1.81
CA VAL A 149 25.23 10.63 -1.63
C VAL A 149 24.10 10.34 -2.61
N TRP A 150 24.42 10.07 -3.87
CA TRP A 150 23.40 9.82 -4.90
C TRP A 150 22.62 8.54 -4.62
N SER A 151 23.30 7.45 -4.26
CA SER A 151 22.66 6.17 -3.95
C SER A 151 21.72 6.28 -2.75
N GLU A 152 22.12 6.99 -1.70
CA GLU A 152 21.28 7.26 -0.53
C GLU A 152 20.05 8.12 -0.89
N LEU A 153 20.22 9.15 -1.72
CA LEU A 153 19.12 10.00 -2.19
C LEU A 153 18.13 9.24 -3.09
N LEU A 154 18.61 8.40 -4.01
CA LEU A 154 17.75 7.58 -4.87
C LEU A 154 16.89 6.62 -4.07
N ASN A 155 17.47 5.96 -3.06
CA ASN A 155 16.72 5.07 -2.18
C ASN A 155 15.66 5.85 -1.39
N ALA A 156 16.02 6.98 -0.79
CA ALA A 156 15.07 7.81 -0.05
C ALA A 156 13.95 8.37 -0.95
N LEU A 157 14.25 8.74 -2.19
CA LEU A 157 13.26 9.22 -3.16
C LEU A 157 12.32 8.10 -3.60
N ALA A 158 12.83 6.88 -3.82
CA ALA A 158 12.00 5.73 -4.17
C ALA A 158 10.98 5.40 -3.07
N GLU A 159 11.37 5.50 -1.80
CA GLU A 159 10.44 5.32 -0.67
C GLU A 159 9.35 6.40 -0.62
N VAL A 160 9.71 7.67 -0.89
CA VAL A 160 8.75 8.78 -0.97
C VAL A 160 7.77 8.57 -2.13
N ASP A 161 8.26 8.17 -3.31
CA ASP A 161 7.44 7.88 -4.48
C ASP A 161 6.48 6.71 -4.24
N GLN A 162 6.93 5.67 -3.53
CA GLN A 162 6.09 4.54 -3.14
C GLN A 162 4.93 5.00 -2.24
N GLU A 163 5.21 5.79 -1.20
CA GLU A 163 4.17 6.31 -0.31
C GLU A 163 3.22 7.27 -1.05
N ARG A 164 3.74 8.10 -1.96
CA ARG A 164 2.92 8.99 -2.81
C ARG A 164 1.93 8.20 -3.68
N ARG A 165 2.39 7.10 -4.30
CA ARG A 165 1.54 6.20 -5.09
C ARG A 165 0.46 5.55 -4.23
N ALA A 166 0.81 5.11 -3.02
CA ALA A 166 -0.16 4.51 -2.10
C ALA A 166 -1.25 5.51 -1.67
N VAL A 167 -0.89 6.76 -1.34
CA VAL A 167 -1.85 7.83 -1.04
C VAL A 167 -2.75 8.12 -2.24
N THR A 168 -2.17 8.21 -3.44
CA THR A 168 -2.92 8.48 -4.68
C THR A 168 -3.92 7.36 -4.99
N GLY A 169 -3.51 6.09 -4.84
CA GLY A 169 -4.39 4.93 -5.03
C GLY A 169 -5.59 4.94 -4.09
N LEU A 170 -5.37 5.14 -2.78
CA LEU A 170 -6.46 5.24 -1.81
C LEU A 170 -7.40 6.43 -2.08
N ALA A 171 -6.85 7.58 -2.47
CA ALA A 171 -7.67 8.74 -2.81
C ALA A 171 -8.61 8.44 -4.01
N GLN A 172 -8.09 7.76 -5.04
CA GLN A 172 -8.86 7.33 -6.21
C GLN A 172 -9.95 6.32 -5.84
N GLU A 173 -9.64 5.31 -5.02
CA GLU A 173 -10.62 4.34 -4.51
C GLU A 173 -11.76 5.00 -3.73
N LEU A 174 -11.45 6.08 -2.99
CA LEU A 174 -12.44 6.83 -2.23
C LEU A 174 -13.25 7.83 -3.07
N GLY A 175 -13.04 7.86 -4.39
CA GLY A 175 -13.70 8.79 -5.31
C GLY A 175 -13.36 10.26 -5.03
N ALA A 176 -12.27 10.52 -4.29
CA ALA A 176 -11.71 11.86 -4.23
C ALA A 176 -11.01 12.12 -5.56
N THR A 177 -11.36 13.22 -6.22
CA THR A 177 -10.62 13.72 -7.39
C THR A 177 -9.27 14.28 -6.91
N GLY A 178 -8.38 13.39 -6.49
CA GLY A 178 -7.03 13.70 -6.04
C GLY A 178 -6.93 14.44 -4.68
N PRO A 179 -5.70 14.83 -4.29
CA PRO A 179 -5.42 15.61 -3.08
C PRO A 179 -6.10 16.99 -3.06
N ALA A 180 -6.69 17.43 -4.18
CA ALA A 180 -7.28 18.76 -4.36
C ALA A 180 -8.45 19.10 -3.41
N THR A 181 -9.01 18.12 -2.69
CA THR A 181 -10.07 18.39 -1.70
C THR A 181 -9.52 18.70 -0.31
N ASP A 182 -8.25 18.36 -0.03
CA ASP A 182 -7.57 18.57 1.25
C ASP A 182 -6.37 19.52 1.07
N PRO A 183 -6.44 20.77 1.58
CA PRO A 183 -5.34 21.73 1.50
C PRO A 183 -4.03 21.24 2.11
N GLU A 184 -4.10 20.33 3.10
CA GLU A 184 -2.92 19.73 3.69
C GLU A 184 -2.27 18.71 2.75
N ALA A 185 -3.07 17.85 2.12
CA ALA A 185 -2.58 16.90 1.13
C ALA A 185 -1.93 17.63 -0.06
N GLU A 186 -2.58 18.66 -0.58
CA GLU A 186 -2.06 19.48 -1.68
C GLU A 186 -0.69 20.12 -1.33
N ARG A 187 -0.54 20.61 -0.08
CA ARG A 187 0.74 21.14 0.40
C ARG A 187 1.82 20.07 0.42
N VAL A 188 1.54 18.89 0.99
CA VAL A 188 2.52 17.79 1.09
C VAL A 188 2.97 17.32 -0.29
N PHE A 189 2.04 17.19 -1.25
CA PHE A 189 2.38 16.79 -2.63
C PHE A 189 3.28 17.83 -3.31
N ARG A 190 3.00 19.13 -3.13
CA ARG A 190 3.84 20.20 -3.66
C ARG A 190 5.24 20.20 -3.05
N ASP A 191 5.34 19.97 -1.74
CA ASP A 191 6.63 19.88 -1.05
C ASP A 191 7.45 18.68 -1.55
N VAL A 192 6.80 17.54 -1.80
CA VAL A 192 7.41 16.35 -2.40
C VAL A 192 7.89 16.63 -3.82
N ASP A 193 7.10 17.32 -4.65
CA ASP A 193 7.50 17.69 -6.02
C ASP A 193 8.70 18.63 -6.02
N ALA A 194 8.71 19.64 -5.14
CA ALA A 194 9.83 20.56 -4.97
C ALA A 194 11.10 19.85 -4.50
N LEU A 195 10.99 18.94 -3.53
CA LEU A 195 12.11 18.13 -3.06
C LEU A 195 12.64 17.20 -4.15
N SER A 196 11.76 16.53 -4.88
CA SER A 196 12.13 15.64 -5.98
C SER A 196 12.87 16.40 -7.08
N GLN A 197 12.42 17.63 -7.39
CA GLN A 197 13.10 18.48 -8.36
C GLN A 197 14.47 18.92 -7.85
N ALA A 198 14.58 19.34 -6.59
CA ALA A 198 15.85 19.74 -5.99
C ALA A 198 16.88 18.60 -5.99
N VAL A 199 16.46 17.36 -5.69
CA VAL A 199 17.34 16.18 -5.75
C VAL A 199 17.79 15.89 -7.19
N ARG A 200 16.94 16.12 -8.20
CA ARG A 200 17.31 15.93 -9.61
C ARG A 200 18.28 17.00 -10.13
N THR A 201 18.14 18.25 -9.69
CA THR A 201 18.93 19.38 -10.22
C THR A 201 20.18 19.70 -9.41
N ASP A 202 20.16 19.48 -8.10
CA ASP A 202 21.30 19.72 -7.21
C ASP A 202 21.37 18.73 -6.03
N PRO A 203 21.62 17.43 -6.29
CA PRO A 203 21.69 16.40 -5.26
C PRO A 203 22.84 16.61 -4.26
N MET A 204 23.96 17.20 -4.69
CA MET A 204 25.10 17.45 -3.80
C MET A 204 24.80 18.53 -2.75
N SER A 205 23.77 19.37 -2.95
CA SER A 205 23.28 20.29 -1.90
C SER A 205 22.75 19.58 -0.65
N PHE A 206 22.38 18.30 -0.79
CA PHE A 206 21.98 17.45 0.32
C PHE A 206 23.17 16.73 0.97
N GLY A 207 24.39 16.84 0.44
CA GLY A 207 25.56 16.18 1.00
C GLY A 207 26.07 16.83 2.29
N ARG A 208 26.22 16.06 3.36
CA ARG A 208 26.93 16.45 4.59
C ARG A 208 27.92 15.37 5.01
N GLY A 209 29.20 15.72 5.10
CA GLY A 209 30.24 14.81 5.61
C GLY A 209 30.42 13.51 4.80
N GLY A 210 30.08 13.52 3.50
CA GLY A 210 30.16 12.34 2.63
C GLY A 210 28.88 11.51 2.54
N HIS A 211 27.83 11.87 3.29
CA HIS A 211 26.52 11.20 3.25
C HIS A 211 25.41 12.17 2.86
N ALA A 212 24.27 11.64 2.41
CA ALA A 212 23.09 12.41 2.10
C ALA A 212 22.29 12.77 3.36
N ASP A 213 21.96 14.06 3.52
CA ASP A 213 20.98 14.56 4.47
C ASP A 213 19.57 14.26 3.96
N THR A 214 19.09 13.04 4.24
CA THR A 214 17.75 12.58 3.86
C THR A 214 16.65 13.08 4.81
N THR A 215 16.96 13.98 5.75
CA THR A 215 16.00 14.40 6.79
C THR A 215 14.72 14.98 6.21
N ARG A 216 14.83 15.84 5.18
CA ARG A 216 13.66 16.42 4.51
C ARG A 216 12.82 15.36 3.78
N LEU A 217 13.47 14.41 3.11
CA LEU A 217 12.79 13.30 2.43
C LEU A 217 12.09 12.38 3.43
N ARG A 218 12.72 12.07 4.57
CA ARG A 218 12.12 11.27 5.66
C ARG A 218 10.91 11.97 6.26
N THR A 219 10.97 13.29 6.45
CA THR A 219 9.81 14.07 6.90
C THR A 219 8.68 14.02 5.88
N ALA A 220 8.96 14.26 4.59
CA ALA A 220 7.96 14.17 3.55
C ALA A 220 7.32 12.76 3.45
N ARG A 221 8.13 11.70 3.59
CA ARG A 221 7.64 10.31 3.66
C ARG A 221 6.69 10.11 4.85
N LYS A 222 7.04 10.65 6.02
CA LYS A 222 6.19 10.59 7.21
C LYS A 222 4.86 11.31 6.99
N ASP A 223 4.89 12.51 6.43
CA ASP A 223 3.68 13.30 6.16
C ASP A 223 2.75 12.58 5.17
N LEU A 224 3.31 11.94 4.13
CA LEU A 224 2.57 11.06 3.23
C LEU A 224 2.00 9.83 3.95
N ALA A 225 2.76 9.19 4.84
CA ALA A 225 2.28 8.04 5.61
C ALA A 225 1.13 8.42 6.57
N ASP A 226 1.20 9.61 7.17
CA ASP A 226 0.13 10.14 8.02
C ASP A 226 -1.13 10.48 7.20
N LEU A 227 -0.99 11.01 5.98
CA LEU A 227 -2.10 11.17 5.03
C LEU A 227 -2.69 9.81 4.62
N ARG A 228 -1.84 8.82 4.31
CA ARG A 228 -2.27 7.46 3.96
C ARG A 228 -3.09 6.83 5.08
N ARG A 229 -2.64 6.94 6.33
CA ARG A 229 -3.37 6.43 7.50
C ARG A 229 -4.75 7.08 7.61
N ARG A 230 -4.83 8.41 7.50
CA ARG A 230 -6.11 9.15 7.55
C ARG A 230 -7.08 8.73 6.44
N LEU A 231 -6.59 8.55 5.22
CA LEU A 231 -7.41 8.07 4.10
C LEU A 231 -7.88 6.63 4.32
N ALA A 232 -7.01 5.74 4.80
CA ALA A 232 -7.36 4.36 5.10
C ALA A 232 -8.42 4.26 6.21
N GLU A 233 -8.29 5.05 7.28
CA GLU A 233 -9.29 5.15 8.35
C GLU A 233 -10.64 5.64 7.82
N ALA A 234 -10.65 6.69 7.00
CA ALA A 234 -11.85 7.17 6.35
C ALA A 234 -12.48 6.11 5.42
N GLY A 235 -11.67 5.36 4.67
CA GLY A 235 -12.13 4.28 3.81
C GLY A 235 -12.73 3.11 4.57
N SER A 236 -12.09 2.68 5.65
CA SER A 236 -12.61 1.65 6.56
C SER A 236 -13.97 2.05 7.13
N PHE A 237 -14.11 3.30 7.58
CA PHE A 237 -15.38 3.82 8.11
C PHE A 237 -16.50 3.79 7.05
N ARG A 238 -16.19 4.16 5.80
CA ARG A 238 -17.16 4.08 4.69
C ARG A 238 -17.59 2.65 4.38
N ALA A 239 -16.63 1.71 4.37
CA ALA A 239 -16.90 0.30 4.12
C ALA A 239 -17.77 -0.32 5.23
N ASP A 240 -17.48 -0.01 6.50
CA ASP A 240 -18.31 -0.45 7.63
C ASP A 240 -19.74 0.10 7.53
N ALA A 241 -19.89 1.40 7.25
CA ALA A 241 -21.21 2.02 7.07
C ALA A 241 -22.00 1.37 5.92
N ALA A 242 -21.36 1.08 4.79
CA ALA A 242 -21.98 0.39 3.66
C ALA A 242 -22.46 -1.02 4.06
N SER A 243 -21.61 -1.80 4.72
CA SER A 243 -21.97 -3.15 5.20
C SER A 243 -23.12 -3.12 6.20
N ARG A 244 -23.15 -2.14 7.10
CA ARG A 244 -24.26 -1.97 8.06
C ARG A 244 -25.57 -1.64 7.37
N ILE A 245 -25.56 -0.73 6.40
CA ILE A 245 -26.75 -0.38 5.59
C ILE A 245 -27.28 -1.62 4.85
N GLU A 246 -26.42 -2.43 4.25
CA GLU A 246 -26.83 -3.69 3.60
C GLU A 246 -27.44 -4.69 4.58
N ARG A 247 -26.85 -4.86 5.77
CA ARG A 247 -27.41 -5.71 6.84
C ARG A 247 -28.77 -5.21 7.32
N VAL A 248 -28.95 -3.90 7.44
CA VAL A 248 -30.23 -3.28 7.80
C VAL A 248 -31.26 -3.55 6.71
N ALA A 249 -30.91 -3.39 5.43
CA ALA A 249 -31.80 -3.69 4.31
C ALA A 249 -32.28 -5.14 4.32
N ALA A 250 -31.35 -6.09 4.47
CA ALA A 250 -31.68 -7.52 4.58
C ALA A 250 -32.58 -7.81 5.80
N SER A 251 -32.37 -7.11 6.92
CA SER A 251 -33.20 -7.26 8.12
C SER A 251 -34.60 -6.68 7.93
N ILE A 252 -34.75 -5.60 7.17
CA ILE A 252 -36.05 -5.04 6.77
C ILE A 252 -36.83 -6.03 5.89
N ASP A 253 -36.15 -6.73 4.97
CA ASP A 253 -36.79 -7.77 4.17
C ASP A 253 -37.26 -8.95 5.04
N GLN A 254 -36.52 -9.32 6.10
CA GLN A 254 -36.99 -10.29 7.09
C GLN A 254 -38.23 -9.82 7.85
N VAL A 255 -38.31 -8.53 8.20
CA VAL A 255 -39.51 -7.94 8.81
C VAL A 255 -40.69 -8.08 7.84
N ARG A 256 -40.52 -7.70 6.58
CA ARG A 256 -41.56 -7.79 5.55
C ARG A 256 -42.06 -9.23 5.38
N ALA A 257 -41.15 -10.21 5.39
CA ALA A 257 -41.49 -11.63 5.31
C ALA A 257 -42.29 -12.11 6.53
N ALA A 258 -41.87 -11.76 7.75
CA ALA A 258 -42.57 -12.11 8.98
C ALA A 258 -43.98 -11.46 9.07
N GLU A 259 -44.10 -10.20 8.64
CA GLU A 259 -45.41 -9.52 8.53
C GLU A 259 -46.33 -10.23 7.53
N ALA A 260 -45.80 -10.68 6.39
CA ALA A 260 -46.58 -11.43 5.39
C ALA A 260 -47.02 -12.79 5.90
N GLU A 261 -46.15 -13.50 6.63
CA GLU A 261 -46.46 -14.76 7.29
C GLU A 261 -47.57 -14.58 8.33
N ALA A 262 -47.47 -13.55 9.19
CA ALA A 262 -48.50 -13.22 10.17
C ALA A 262 -49.86 -12.93 9.51
N ARG A 263 -49.87 -12.15 8.41
CA ARG A 263 -51.10 -11.88 7.63
C ARG A 263 -51.69 -13.16 7.05
N HIS A 264 -50.87 -14.02 6.46
CA HIS A 264 -51.31 -15.29 5.91
C HIS A 264 -51.90 -16.23 6.98
N ALA A 265 -51.22 -16.35 8.12
CA ALA A 265 -51.71 -17.12 9.26
C ALA A 265 -53.04 -16.55 9.79
N ARG A 266 -53.18 -15.22 9.83
CA ARG A 266 -54.41 -14.53 10.26
C ARG A 266 -55.58 -14.91 9.38
N ASP A 267 -55.40 -14.87 8.06
CA ASP A 267 -56.44 -15.20 7.09
C ASP A 267 -56.88 -16.66 7.25
N GLN A 268 -55.93 -17.58 7.49
CA GLN A 268 -56.26 -18.98 7.80
C GLN A 268 -57.03 -19.15 9.12
N VAL A 269 -56.62 -18.44 10.18
CA VAL A 269 -57.28 -18.50 11.49
C VAL A 269 -58.70 -17.96 11.41
N LEU A 270 -58.93 -16.86 10.69
CA LEU A 270 -60.27 -16.29 10.49
C LEU A 270 -61.24 -17.24 9.77
N ILE A 271 -60.73 -18.12 8.91
CA ILE A 271 -61.53 -19.16 8.24
C ILE A 271 -61.79 -20.35 9.18
N LYS A 272 -60.76 -20.76 9.94
CA LYS A 272 -60.74 -22.06 10.66
C LYS A 272 -61.21 -22.00 12.11
N ILE A 273 -61.11 -20.84 12.77
CA ILE A 273 -61.33 -20.67 14.22
C ILE A 273 -62.48 -19.69 14.46
N ALA A 274 -63.40 -20.04 15.35
CA ALA A 274 -64.51 -19.19 15.73
C ALA A 274 -64.05 -18.15 16.77
N SER A 275 -64.37 -16.88 16.54
CA SER A 275 -64.06 -15.74 17.43
C SER A 275 -62.61 -15.73 17.98
N PRO A 276 -61.58 -15.77 17.11
CA PRO A 276 -60.18 -15.77 17.55
C PRO A 276 -59.79 -14.43 18.16
N ALA A 277 -59.01 -14.45 19.25
CA ALA A 277 -58.37 -13.26 19.81
C ALA A 277 -57.03 -13.03 19.08
N LEU A 278 -57.03 -12.10 18.12
CA LEU A 278 -55.88 -11.85 17.24
C LEU A 278 -55.17 -10.54 17.62
N PRO A 279 -53.83 -10.47 17.51
CA PRO A 279 -53.08 -9.23 17.69
C PRO A 279 -53.36 -8.24 16.54
N ASP A 280 -53.15 -6.94 16.81
CA ASP A 280 -53.18 -5.87 15.82
C ASP A 280 -51.90 -5.93 14.95
N LEU A 281 -52.05 -6.45 13.73
CA LEU A 281 -50.95 -6.55 12.76
C LEU A 281 -50.66 -5.18 12.15
N ARG A 282 -49.46 -4.65 12.41
CA ARG A 282 -49.00 -3.37 11.87
C ARG A 282 -47.97 -3.60 10.77
N ASP A 283 -48.11 -2.85 9.68
CA ASP A 283 -47.13 -2.84 8.60
C ASP A 283 -46.04 -1.81 8.93
N LEU A 284 -44.97 -2.27 9.58
CA LEU A 284 -43.82 -1.44 9.97
C LEU A 284 -42.75 -1.40 8.87
N SER A 285 -42.71 -2.43 8.01
CA SER A 285 -41.70 -2.53 6.95
C SER A 285 -41.63 -1.34 5.97
N PRO A 286 -42.73 -0.66 5.55
CA PRO A 286 -42.63 0.51 4.67
C PRO A 286 -41.93 1.70 5.33
N ALA A 287 -42.29 2.02 6.58
CA ALA A 287 -41.68 3.13 7.32
C ALA A 287 -40.18 2.88 7.61
N LEU A 288 -39.79 1.63 7.80
CA LEU A 288 -38.37 1.25 7.95
C LEU A 288 -37.61 1.40 6.62
N ALA A 289 -38.24 1.06 5.50
CA ALA A 289 -37.66 1.24 4.16
C ALA A 289 -37.47 2.74 3.82
N ASP A 290 -38.41 3.59 4.18
CA ASP A 290 -38.28 5.05 4.02
C ASP A 290 -37.09 5.60 4.83
N ARG A 291 -36.94 5.14 6.08
CA ARG A 291 -35.80 5.49 6.93
C ARG A 291 -34.46 5.00 6.34
N LEU A 292 -34.42 3.80 5.76
CA LEU A 292 -33.25 3.30 5.03
C LEU A 292 -32.91 4.20 3.82
N GLY A 293 -33.92 4.65 3.07
CA GLY A 293 -33.74 5.61 1.98
C GLY A 293 -33.08 6.91 2.45
N ALA A 294 -33.47 7.43 3.62
CA ALA A 294 -32.85 8.61 4.21
C ALA A 294 -31.36 8.40 4.58
N LEU A 295 -30.94 7.17 4.93
CA LEU A 295 -29.53 6.86 5.18
C LEU A 295 -28.69 6.97 3.91
N HIS A 296 -29.20 6.56 2.75
CA HIS A 296 -28.50 6.73 1.48
C HIS A 296 -28.25 8.20 1.15
N VAL A 297 -29.21 9.08 1.42
CA VAL A 297 -29.05 10.54 1.25
C VAL A 297 -27.94 11.09 2.16
N LEU A 298 -27.89 10.66 3.43
CA LEU A 298 -26.84 11.08 4.36
C LEU A 298 -25.44 10.58 3.94
N ARG A 299 -25.36 9.36 3.42
CA ARG A 299 -24.13 8.76 2.88
C ARG A 299 -23.63 9.55 1.68
N ASP A 300 -24.49 9.85 0.72
CA ASP A 300 -24.12 10.58 -0.51
C ASP A 300 -23.71 12.03 -0.19
N ALA A 301 -24.32 12.63 0.85
CA ALA A 301 -23.94 13.92 1.41
C ALA A 301 -22.67 13.88 2.30
N ARG A 302 -22.04 12.71 2.50
CA ARG A 302 -20.83 12.52 3.32
C ARG A 302 -20.96 12.98 4.79
N ARG A 303 -22.18 12.91 5.37
CA ARG A 303 -22.47 13.29 6.77
C ARG A 303 -22.23 12.12 7.73
N TRP A 304 -20.97 11.70 7.85
CA TRP A 304 -20.56 10.46 8.53
C TRP A 304 -20.97 10.33 10.00
N GLY A 305 -20.88 11.42 10.78
CA GLY A 305 -21.26 11.40 12.20
C GLY A 305 -22.74 11.11 12.39
N GLU A 306 -23.60 11.87 11.71
CA GLU A 306 -25.05 11.64 11.77
C GLU A 306 -25.45 10.29 11.16
N LEU A 307 -24.76 9.85 10.11
CA LEU A 307 -25.02 8.54 9.51
C LEU A 307 -24.84 7.41 10.53
N ALA A 308 -23.78 7.44 11.34
CA ALA A 308 -23.51 6.40 12.33
C ALA A 308 -24.63 6.28 13.38
N ASP A 309 -25.08 7.42 13.91
CA ASP A 309 -26.17 7.47 14.90
C ASP A 309 -27.49 6.95 14.29
N ARG A 310 -27.82 7.42 13.08
CA ARG A 310 -29.07 7.02 12.39
C ARG A 310 -29.08 5.56 11.97
N VAL A 311 -27.92 4.99 11.62
CA VAL A 311 -27.79 3.55 11.34
C VAL A 311 -28.05 2.75 12.62
N ALA A 312 -27.44 3.12 13.75
CA ALA A 312 -27.66 2.43 15.03
C ALA A 312 -29.14 2.48 15.47
N ASP A 313 -29.77 3.65 15.35
CA ASP A 313 -31.19 3.83 15.64
C ASP A 313 -32.10 2.98 14.74
N LEU A 314 -31.71 2.81 13.46
CA LEU A 314 -32.47 1.98 12.53
C LEU A 314 -32.24 0.48 12.79
N GLU A 315 -31.01 0.05 13.10
CA GLU A 315 -30.70 -1.33 13.50
C GLU A 315 -31.57 -1.76 14.69
N GLN A 316 -31.65 -0.93 15.73
CA GLN A 316 -32.48 -1.20 16.91
C GLN A 316 -33.98 -1.24 16.58
N ALA A 317 -34.44 -0.32 15.74
CA ALA A 317 -35.85 -0.28 15.33
C ALA A 317 -36.25 -1.51 14.49
N VAL A 318 -35.38 -1.94 13.57
CA VAL A 318 -35.60 -3.14 12.75
C VAL A 318 -35.60 -4.40 13.60
N ALA A 319 -34.66 -4.53 14.55
CA ALA A 319 -34.62 -5.66 15.48
C ALA A 319 -35.92 -5.76 16.31
N THR A 320 -36.40 -4.62 16.82
CA THR A 320 -37.65 -4.54 17.58
C THR A 320 -38.87 -4.92 16.72
N ALA A 321 -38.93 -4.40 15.50
CA ALA A 321 -40.02 -4.72 14.55
C ALA A 321 -40.02 -6.20 14.17
N LEU A 322 -38.83 -6.79 13.94
CA LEU A 322 -38.69 -8.20 13.59
C LEU A 322 -39.12 -9.13 14.72
N GLN A 323 -38.71 -8.83 15.96
CA GLN A 323 -39.15 -9.59 17.13
C GLN A 323 -40.67 -9.54 17.29
N ARG A 324 -41.26 -8.35 17.11
CA ARG A 324 -42.71 -8.18 17.17
C ARG A 324 -43.43 -8.97 16.08
N ALA A 325 -43.03 -8.81 14.81
CA ALA A 325 -43.68 -9.49 13.68
C ALA A 325 -43.60 -11.03 13.81
N ARG A 326 -42.45 -11.56 14.26
CA ARG A 326 -42.30 -13.00 14.53
C ARG A 326 -43.15 -13.46 15.72
N GLY A 327 -43.25 -12.64 16.76
CA GLY A 327 -44.12 -12.90 17.91
C GLY A 327 -45.59 -12.97 17.50
N ASP A 328 -46.04 -12.00 16.71
CA ASP A 328 -47.41 -11.95 16.19
C ASP A 328 -47.71 -13.16 15.29
N ALA A 329 -46.80 -13.51 14.37
CA ALA A 329 -46.93 -14.71 13.53
C ALA A 329 -47.05 -15.99 14.38
N SER A 330 -46.17 -16.15 15.39
CA SER A 330 -46.17 -17.31 16.28
C SER A 330 -47.45 -17.42 17.11
N LEU A 331 -47.96 -16.30 17.64
CA LEU A 331 -49.22 -16.27 18.39
C LEU A 331 -50.40 -16.71 17.54
N ILE A 332 -50.46 -16.24 16.28
CA ILE A 332 -51.54 -16.56 15.35
C ILE A 332 -51.46 -18.02 14.92
N THR A 333 -50.28 -18.49 14.49
CA THR A 333 -50.07 -19.89 14.09
C THR A 333 -50.33 -20.85 15.24
N GLY A 334 -49.99 -20.48 16.48
CA GLY A 334 -50.28 -21.26 17.68
C GLY A 334 -51.76 -21.58 17.89
N LEU A 335 -52.69 -20.77 17.36
CA LEU A 335 -54.12 -21.09 17.39
C LEU A 335 -54.49 -22.25 16.44
N LEU A 336 -53.84 -22.33 15.28
CA LEU A 336 -53.99 -23.45 14.34
C LEU A 336 -53.35 -24.71 14.89
N ASP A 337 -52.14 -24.58 15.44
CA ASP A 337 -51.43 -25.69 16.06
C ASP A 337 -52.22 -26.27 17.24
N ARG A 338 -52.84 -25.40 18.05
CA ARG A 338 -53.70 -25.84 19.16
C ARG A 338 -54.90 -26.64 18.66
N ARG A 339 -55.49 -26.26 17.51
CA ARG A 339 -56.59 -27.04 16.90
C ARG A 339 -56.11 -28.45 16.52
N GLU A 340 -54.97 -28.55 15.85
CA GLU A 340 -54.41 -29.85 15.44
C GLU A 340 -53.97 -30.70 16.64
N GLU A 341 -53.42 -30.07 17.69
CA GLU A 341 -53.10 -30.73 18.95
C GLU A 341 -54.36 -31.33 19.60
N LEU A 342 -55.45 -30.57 19.70
CA LEU A 342 -56.71 -31.06 20.26
C LEU A 342 -57.28 -32.23 19.45
N ARG A 343 -57.15 -32.21 18.12
CA ARG A 343 -57.53 -33.34 17.25
C ARG A 343 -56.72 -34.59 17.54
N GLY A 344 -55.40 -34.45 17.64
CA GLY A 344 -54.51 -35.56 18.00
C GLY A 344 -54.81 -36.13 19.39
N ARG A 345 -55.03 -35.27 20.38
CA ARG A 345 -55.39 -35.67 21.75
C ARG A 345 -56.73 -36.39 21.82
N LEU A 346 -57.75 -35.92 21.10
CA LEU A 346 -59.04 -36.61 21.02
C LEU A 346 -58.88 -38.03 20.43
N GLY A 347 -58.06 -38.18 19.38
CA GLY A 347 -57.71 -39.48 18.82
C GLY A 347 -57.02 -40.41 19.83
N ALA A 348 -56.06 -39.89 20.60
CA ALA A 348 -55.36 -40.65 21.63
C ALA A 348 -56.29 -41.09 22.77
N TYR A 349 -57.17 -40.21 23.26
CA TYR A 349 -58.13 -40.58 24.30
C TYR A 349 -59.17 -41.60 23.81
N LYS A 350 -59.59 -41.53 22.54
CA LYS A 350 -60.44 -42.57 21.95
C LYS A 350 -59.78 -43.95 22.00
N MET A 351 -58.50 -44.04 21.63
CA MET A 351 -57.73 -45.28 21.70
C MET A 351 -57.59 -45.78 23.14
N LYS A 352 -57.40 -44.87 24.12
CA LYS A 352 -57.35 -45.22 25.54
C LYS A 352 -58.69 -45.77 26.03
N ALA A 353 -59.81 -45.13 25.70
CA ALA A 353 -61.15 -45.60 26.05
C ALA A 353 -61.45 -47.00 25.48
N ALA A 354 -61.02 -47.25 24.23
CA ALA A 354 -61.15 -48.57 23.61
C ALA A 354 -60.36 -49.66 24.35
N ARG A 355 -59.11 -49.37 24.76
CA ARG A 355 -58.27 -50.30 25.55
C ARG A 355 -58.85 -50.64 26.93
N LEU A 356 -59.57 -49.70 27.54
CA LEU A 356 -60.24 -49.90 28.83
C LEU A 356 -61.60 -50.63 28.70
N GLY A 357 -61.99 -51.02 27.48
CA GLY A 357 -63.27 -51.69 27.22
C GLY A 357 -64.49 -50.77 27.41
N LEU A 358 -64.29 -49.45 27.30
CA LEU A 358 -65.33 -48.41 27.47
C LEU A 358 -65.82 -47.89 26.11
N ALA A 359 -65.60 -48.64 25.02
CA ALA A 359 -65.92 -48.21 23.67
C ALA A 359 -67.43 -48.09 23.40
N GLU A 360 -68.25 -48.86 24.12
CA GLU A 360 -69.72 -48.89 23.96
C GLU A 360 -70.45 -48.03 25.00
N ASP A 361 -69.72 -47.31 25.85
CA ASP A 361 -70.31 -46.41 26.84
C ASP A 361 -71.00 -45.23 26.12
N ALA A 362 -72.31 -45.10 26.33
CA ALA A 362 -73.14 -44.13 25.62
C ALA A 362 -72.75 -42.67 25.92
N GLU A 363 -72.30 -42.40 27.15
CA GLU A 363 -71.88 -41.07 27.58
C GLU A 363 -70.55 -40.67 26.93
N LEU A 364 -69.57 -41.57 26.93
CA LEU A 364 -68.29 -41.36 26.24
C LEU A 364 -68.46 -41.24 24.73
N THR A 365 -69.37 -42.01 24.13
CA THR A 365 -69.68 -41.91 22.70
C THR A 365 -70.26 -40.54 22.35
N ARG A 366 -71.18 -40.02 23.17
CA ARG A 366 -71.77 -38.68 23.00
C ARG A 366 -70.74 -37.56 23.16
N LEU A 367 -69.90 -37.62 24.20
CA LEU A 367 -68.84 -36.62 24.43
C LEU A 367 -67.78 -36.66 23.33
N TYR A 368 -67.44 -37.85 22.82
CA TYR A 368 -66.54 -37.99 21.69
C TYR A 368 -67.13 -37.40 20.40
N SER A 369 -68.39 -37.67 20.07
CA SER A 369 -69.03 -37.09 18.88
C SER A 369 -69.13 -35.56 18.99
N GLU A 370 -69.50 -35.04 20.17
CA GLU A 370 -69.58 -33.59 20.42
C GLU A 370 -68.21 -32.91 20.25
N ALA A 371 -67.15 -33.47 20.82
CA ALA A 371 -65.79 -32.96 20.65
C ALA A 371 -65.29 -33.07 19.19
N ARG A 372 -65.62 -34.17 18.50
CA ARG A 372 -65.25 -34.39 17.10
C ARG A 372 -65.95 -33.38 16.18
N ASP A 373 -67.25 -33.16 16.38
CA ASP A 373 -68.03 -32.23 15.56
C ASP A 373 -67.51 -30.80 15.75
N LEU A 374 -67.22 -30.38 16.98
CA LEU A 374 -66.61 -29.08 17.26
C LEU A 374 -65.24 -28.90 16.58
N LEU A 375 -64.37 -29.93 16.61
CA LEU A 375 -63.00 -29.85 16.06
C LEU A 375 -62.94 -29.99 14.52
N TRP A 376 -63.88 -30.69 13.89
CA TRP A 376 -63.91 -30.88 12.44
C TRP A 376 -64.81 -29.89 11.70
N THR A 377 -65.65 -29.12 12.41
CA THR A 377 -66.39 -27.98 11.86
C THR A 377 -65.45 -26.80 11.59
N SER A 378 -65.78 -26.00 10.56
CA SER A 378 -65.12 -24.73 10.26
C SER A 378 -66.19 -23.64 10.20
N PRO A 379 -66.14 -22.60 11.06
CA PRO A 379 -65.09 -22.30 12.05
C PRO A 379 -65.22 -23.13 13.36
N CYS A 380 -64.08 -23.51 13.96
CA CYS A 380 -63.97 -24.30 15.19
C CYS A 380 -63.93 -23.40 16.44
N ASP A 381 -64.81 -23.63 17.41
CA ASP A 381 -64.74 -22.98 18.72
C ASP A 381 -63.73 -23.69 19.62
N LEU A 382 -62.50 -23.16 19.66
CA LEU A 382 -61.40 -23.73 20.45
C LEU A 382 -61.70 -23.78 21.95
N ARG A 383 -62.46 -22.82 22.49
CA ARG A 383 -62.77 -22.78 23.92
C ARG A 383 -63.73 -23.90 24.28
N LYS A 384 -64.82 -24.05 23.51
CA LYS A 384 -65.76 -25.15 23.69
C LYS A 384 -65.10 -26.50 23.45
N ALA A 385 -64.36 -26.66 22.36
CA ALA A 385 -63.65 -27.90 22.04
C ALA A 385 -62.68 -28.33 23.15
N THR A 386 -61.96 -27.37 23.76
CA THR A 386 -61.06 -27.66 24.89
C THR A 386 -61.84 -28.14 26.11
N ALA A 387 -62.96 -27.49 26.46
CA ALA A 387 -63.79 -27.87 27.59
C ALA A 387 -64.40 -29.27 27.41
N THR A 388 -65.00 -29.55 26.24
CA THR A 388 -65.59 -30.86 25.93
C THR A 388 -64.55 -31.98 25.94
N LEU A 389 -63.33 -31.72 25.46
CA LEU A 389 -62.23 -32.69 25.52
C LEU A 389 -61.80 -32.99 26.97
N SER A 390 -61.71 -31.95 27.81
CA SER A 390 -61.41 -32.10 29.23
C SER A 390 -62.48 -32.90 29.97
N ASP A 391 -63.75 -32.70 29.63
CA ASP A 391 -64.87 -33.49 30.18
C ASP A 391 -64.78 -34.95 29.74
N TYR A 392 -64.52 -35.21 28.45
CA TYR A 392 -64.29 -36.55 27.93
C TYR A 392 -63.12 -37.26 28.65
N GLN A 393 -62.00 -36.55 28.85
CA GLN A 393 -60.84 -37.08 29.58
C GLN A 393 -61.16 -37.40 31.05
N ARG A 394 -61.96 -36.55 31.71
CA ARG A 394 -62.36 -36.73 33.11
C ARG A 394 -63.24 -37.96 33.27
N VAL A 395 -64.22 -38.17 32.39
CA VAL A 395 -65.09 -39.35 32.41
C VAL A 395 -64.32 -40.65 32.12
N ILE A 396 -63.34 -40.62 31.20
CA ILE A 396 -62.45 -41.78 30.98
C ILE A 396 -61.66 -42.10 32.25
N SER A 397 -61.14 -41.08 32.94
CA SER A 397 -60.31 -41.27 34.14
C SER A 397 -61.14 -41.78 35.32
N SER A 398 -62.36 -41.27 35.53
CA SER A 398 -63.23 -41.76 36.61
C SER A 398 -63.66 -43.21 36.38
N LYS A 399 -64.18 -43.54 35.18
CA LYS A 399 -64.62 -44.90 34.85
C LYS A 399 -63.48 -45.92 34.75
N GLY A 400 -62.24 -45.45 34.54
CA GLY A 400 -61.04 -46.28 34.55
C GLY A 400 -60.40 -46.47 35.93
N SER A 401 -60.80 -45.68 36.94
CA SER A 401 -60.38 -45.86 38.34
C SER A 401 -61.39 -46.69 39.16
N ASP A 402 -62.64 -46.78 38.71
CA ASP A 402 -63.69 -47.62 39.31
C ASP A 402 -63.62 -49.10 38.86
N ARG A 403 -62.63 -49.47 38.04
CA ARG A 403 -62.27 -50.83 37.64
C ARG A 403 -60.85 -51.13 38.09
#